data_AF-A0A3Q3QX86-F1
#
_entry.id   AF-A0A3Q3QX86-F1
#
_cell.length_a   1.000
_cell.length_b   1.000
_cell.length_c   1.000
_cell.angle_alpha   90.00
_cell.angle_beta   90.00
_cell.angle_gamma   90.00
#
_symmetry.space_group_name_H-M   'P 1'
#
loop_
_entity.id
_entity.type
_entity.pdbx_description
1 polymer ?
#
loop_
_entity_poly.entity_id
_entity_poly.type
_entity_poly.pdbx_seq_one_letter_code
_entity_poly.pdbx_strand_id
1 'polypeptide(L)'
;MSCVIHGFLPDSLMTVLLVPVVKDKAGKVGSSDNYRPIVLANTLSKVIEAILLSRFCNLIGSTENQFGFKSIHGTDLYIFALKELVSKYKSKNSTVFMCFLDASKAFNWVNHKKLFQKLCDAHVPKYIVRCLSYCTVQICALFDTYYCVFQMEHPHLTLLHRENFIWSLSSFTLLEPYISVLDGDPLQEVVKSVIHQYKISVLPKHPSFRKCINHGDFNDLNILVQPCESDGYRISGILDFGNLNSGYYIYELAITVTYMMIEHPRPIEVGGPVLAGWESVLPLNEAEKECLYVLVLSRFCQSLVIARYAVTLNPENREYLMTTSKKGVHILHQLWELGKEHVEKVWFQSAAQFSDGK
;
A
#
# COMPACT_ATOMS: atom_id res chain seq x y z
N MET A 1 23.96 11.26 22.87
CA MET A 1 24.36 10.21 23.83
C MET A 1 23.19 9.62 24.62
N SER A 2 22.15 10.40 24.98
CA SER A 2 20.93 9.92 25.65
C SER A 2 20.16 8.83 24.86
N CYS A 3 20.00 9.02 23.54
CA CYS A 3 19.34 8.08 22.62
C CYS A 3 19.84 6.63 22.70
N VAL A 4 21.16 6.41 22.68
CA VAL A 4 21.77 5.06 22.70
C VAL A 4 21.62 4.38 24.07
N ILE A 5 21.67 5.14 25.16
CA ILE A 5 21.53 4.63 26.52
C ILE A 5 20.07 4.20 26.78
N HIS A 6 19.12 5.02 26.34
CA HIS A 6 17.69 4.74 26.50
C HIS A 6 17.10 3.84 25.40
N GLY A 7 17.87 3.49 24.37
CA GLY A 7 17.44 2.57 23.33
C GLY A 7 16.47 3.17 22.30
N PHE A 8 16.50 4.49 22.11
CA PHE A 8 15.57 5.25 21.29
C PHE A 8 16.35 6.08 20.26
N LEU A 9 15.87 6.16 19.02
CA LEU A 9 16.44 7.05 18.00
C LEU A 9 15.42 8.13 17.65
N PRO A 10 15.81 9.43 17.62
CA PRO A 10 14.92 10.52 17.26
C PRO A 10 14.42 10.42 15.81
N ASP A 11 13.22 10.94 15.55
CA ASP A 11 12.53 10.83 14.26
C ASP A 11 13.32 11.39 13.08
N SER A 12 14.12 12.43 13.30
CA SER A 12 15.03 13.00 12.30
C SER A 12 16.13 12.04 11.83
N LEU A 13 16.49 11.04 12.64
CA LEU A 13 17.38 9.95 12.23
C LEU A 13 16.62 8.79 11.60
N MET A 14 15.30 8.70 11.77
CA MET A 14 14.49 7.62 11.18
C MET A 14 13.92 7.98 9.81
N THR A 15 14.13 9.20 9.31
CA THR A 15 13.72 9.58 7.95
C THR A 15 14.45 8.77 6.89
N VAL A 16 13.69 8.11 6.02
CA VAL A 16 14.18 7.25 4.93
C VAL A 16 13.50 7.60 3.60
N LEU A 17 14.19 7.37 2.49
CA LEU A 17 13.70 7.58 1.12
C LEU A 17 13.64 6.23 0.39
N LEU A 18 12.49 5.79 -0.11
CA LEU A 18 12.32 4.52 -0.81
C LEU A 18 12.37 4.71 -2.34
N VAL A 19 13.43 4.18 -2.94
CA VAL A 19 13.65 4.24 -4.38
C VAL A 19 13.37 2.87 -4.99
N PRO A 20 12.30 2.71 -5.79
CA PRO A 20 12.08 1.49 -6.54
C PRO A 20 13.08 1.40 -7.69
N VAL A 21 13.87 0.33 -7.72
CA VAL A 21 14.86 0.07 -8.77
C VAL A 21 14.41 -1.08 -9.66
N VAL A 22 14.40 -0.86 -10.97
CA VAL A 22 14.03 -1.88 -11.96
C VAL A 22 15.05 -3.02 -11.93
N LYS A 23 14.58 -4.26 -11.74
CA LYS A 23 15.38 -5.48 -11.68
C LYS A 23 15.82 -5.93 -13.08
N ASP A 24 14.89 -5.94 -14.03
CA ASP A 24 15.13 -6.32 -15.42
C ASP A 24 14.63 -5.21 -16.36
N LYS A 25 15.57 -4.57 -17.07
CA LYS A 25 15.27 -3.49 -18.01
C LYS A 25 14.51 -3.97 -19.26
N ALA A 26 14.58 -5.26 -19.58
CA ALA A 26 13.82 -5.87 -20.68
C ALA A 26 12.48 -6.48 -20.20
N GLY A 27 12.25 -6.52 -18.89
CA GLY A 27 11.02 -7.04 -18.29
C GLY A 27 9.83 -6.08 -18.41
N LYS A 28 8.63 -6.57 -18.06
CA LYS A 28 7.41 -5.74 -18.05
C LYS A 28 7.53 -4.65 -16.99
N VAL A 29 7.67 -3.40 -17.42
CA VAL A 29 7.74 -2.20 -16.56
C VAL A 29 6.47 -2.03 -15.72
N GLY A 30 5.32 -2.51 -16.18
CA GLY A 30 4.07 -2.47 -15.39
C GLY A 30 3.93 -3.53 -14.29
N SER A 31 4.90 -4.45 -14.13
CA SER A 31 4.84 -5.50 -13.12
C SER A 31 5.56 -5.07 -11.84
N SER A 32 4.87 -5.11 -10.70
CA SER A 32 5.44 -4.81 -9.38
C SER A 32 6.61 -5.73 -9.02
N ASP A 33 6.60 -6.98 -9.49
CA ASP A 33 7.68 -7.95 -9.29
C ASP A 33 8.98 -7.59 -10.04
N ASN A 34 8.92 -6.66 -11.00
CA ASN A 34 10.11 -6.14 -11.69
C ASN A 34 10.81 -5.01 -10.92
N TYR A 35 10.30 -4.62 -9.74
CA TYR A 35 10.89 -3.58 -8.92
C TYR A 35 11.48 -4.14 -7.63
N ARG A 36 12.66 -3.64 -7.27
CA ARG A 36 13.27 -3.82 -5.95
C ARG A 36 13.08 -2.53 -5.17
N PRO A 37 12.30 -2.53 -4.07
CA PRO A 37 12.24 -1.36 -3.21
C PRO A 37 13.58 -1.21 -2.47
N ILE A 38 14.27 -0.08 -2.66
CA ILE A 38 15.51 0.25 -1.95
C ILE A 38 15.21 1.35 -0.95
N VAL A 39 15.42 1.10 0.33
CA VAL A 39 15.34 2.13 1.37
C VAL A 39 16.68 2.81 1.51
N LEU A 40 16.73 4.09 1.18
CA LEU A 40 17.85 4.98 1.41
C LEU A 40 17.66 5.68 2.75
N ALA A 41 18.36 5.17 3.76
CA ALA A 41 18.54 5.90 5.01
C ALA A 41 19.23 7.24 4.77
N ASN A 42 18.88 8.23 5.61
CA ASN A 42 19.61 9.50 5.66
C ASN A 42 21.10 9.27 6.01
N THR A 43 21.93 10.26 5.68
CA THR A 43 23.39 10.15 5.83
C THR A 43 23.83 9.85 7.27
N LEU A 44 23.15 10.42 8.27
CA LEU A 44 23.49 10.19 9.68
C LEU A 44 23.21 8.74 10.09
N SER A 45 22.10 8.16 9.64
CA SER A 45 21.77 6.76 9.92
C SER A 45 22.71 5.78 9.24
N LYS A 46 23.13 6.06 8.00
CA LYS A 46 24.18 5.29 7.33
C LYS A 46 25.51 5.31 8.09
N VAL A 47 25.87 6.47 8.65
CA VAL A 47 27.08 6.60 9.50
C VAL A 47 26.93 5.78 10.79
N ILE A 48 25.77 5.83 11.44
CA ILE A 48 25.49 5.04 12.64
C ILE A 48 25.54 3.54 12.33
N GLU A 49 24.88 3.09 11.26
CA GLU A 49 24.90 1.71 10.78
C GLU A 49 26.33 1.23 10.50
N ALA A 50 27.15 2.04 9.83
CA ALA A 50 28.55 1.71 9.57
C ALA A 50 29.37 1.60 10.86
N ILE A 51 29.15 2.47 11.84
CA ILE A 51 29.81 2.41 13.16
C ILE A 51 29.37 1.15 13.91
N LEU A 52 28.08 0.83 13.91
CA LEU A 52 27.55 -0.37 14.57
C LEU A 52 28.10 -1.64 13.92
N LEU A 53 28.10 -1.71 12.59
CA LEU A 53 28.68 -2.82 11.84
C LEU A 53 30.17 -2.97 12.16
N SER A 54 30.95 -1.88 12.12
CA SER A 54 32.38 -1.91 12.44
C SER A 54 32.66 -2.39 13.88
N ARG A 55 31.82 -2.01 14.84
CA ARG A 55 31.99 -2.40 16.26
C ARG A 55 31.57 -3.84 16.55
N PHE A 56 30.54 -4.34 15.87
CA PHE A 56 29.89 -5.61 16.22
C PHE A 56 30.05 -6.71 15.17
N CYS A 57 30.67 -6.43 14.01
CA CYS A 57 30.87 -7.43 12.95
C CYS A 57 31.59 -8.69 13.45
N ASN A 58 32.59 -8.55 14.32
CA ASN A 58 33.36 -9.67 14.85
C ASN A 58 32.57 -10.56 15.81
N LEU A 59 31.46 -10.07 16.36
CA LEU A 59 30.55 -10.85 17.20
C LEU A 59 29.60 -11.71 16.37
N ILE A 60 29.31 -11.29 15.14
CA ILE A 60 28.39 -11.97 14.22
C ILE A 60 29.21 -12.98 13.42
N GLY A 61 29.28 -14.21 13.94
CA GLY A 61 29.98 -15.32 13.31
C GLY A 61 29.44 -15.61 11.90
N SER A 62 30.35 -15.95 10.99
CA SER A 62 30.03 -16.35 9.62
C SER A 62 30.81 -17.60 9.25
N THR A 63 30.22 -18.49 8.44
CA THR A 63 30.85 -19.77 8.08
C THR A 63 31.89 -19.58 6.97
N GLU A 64 32.92 -20.43 6.90
CA GLU A 64 33.91 -20.40 5.81
C GLU A 64 33.28 -20.55 4.41
N ASN A 65 32.16 -21.27 4.32
CA ASN A 65 31.43 -21.49 3.07
C ASN A 65 30.53 -20.31 2.64
N GLN A 66 30.51 -19.21 3.39
CA GLN A 66 29.74 -18.02 3.04
C GLN A 66 30.65 -17.01 2.32
N PHE A 67 30.37 -16.76 1.05
CA PHE A 67 31.12 -15.80 0.24
C PHE A 67 30.43 -14.43 0.17
N GLY A 68 29.11 -14.37 0.28
CA GLY A 68 28.34 -13.12 0.24
C GLY A 68 28.43 -12.32 1.55
N PHE A 69 28.46 -10.99 1.42
CA PHE A 69 28.47 -10.02 2.54
C PHE A 69 29.65 -10.16 3.52
N LYS A 70 30.78 -10.75 3.09
CA LYS A 70 32.05 -10.74 3.82
C LYS A 70 33.03 -9.77 3.20
N SER A 71 33.91 -9.19 4.03
CA SER A 71 35.09 -8.50 3.52
C SER A 71 35.99 -9.51 2.78
N ILE A 72 36.66 -9.06 1.72
CA ILE A 72 37.66 -9.81 0.93
C ILE A 72 37.09 -10.94 0.04
N HIS A 73 35.88 -11.45 0.30
CA HIS A 73 35.28 -12.54 -0.47
C HIS A 73 34.37 -11.98 -1.58
N GLY A 74 34.83 -12.08 -2.83
CA GLY A 74 34.05 -11.73 -4.03
C GLY A 74 33.40 -12.93 -4.69
N THR A 75 32.46 -12.68 -5.59
CA THR A 75 31.78 -13.71 -6.41
C THR A 75 32.77 -14.56 -7.22
N ASP A 76 33.92 -14.00 -7.58
CA ASP A 76 34.97 -14.68 -8.35
C ASP A 76 35.60 -15.84 -7.58
N LEU A 77 35.79 -15.69 -6.27
CA LEU A 77 36.33 -16.75 -5.42
C LEU A 77 35.36 -17.92 -5.28
N TYR A 78 34.05 -17.63 -5.21
CA TYR A 78 33.01 -18.66 -5.22
C TYR A 78 32.99 -19.43 -6.55
N ILE A 79 33.03 -18.71 -7.68
CA ILE A 79 33.07 -19.33 -9.01
C ILE A 79 34.32 -20.19 -9.16
N PHE A 80 35.48 -19.72 -8.70
CA PHE A 80 36.72 -20.47 -8.72
C PHE A 80 36.62 -21.76 -7.89
N ALA A 81 36.17 -21.66 -6.63
CA ALA A 81 36.01 -22.82 -5.75
C ALA A 81 35.03 -23.86 -6.34
N LEU A 82 33.93 -23.39 -6.94
CA LEU A 82 32.96 -24.27 -7.62
C LEU A 82 33.58 -24.96 -8.84
N LYS A 83 34.32 -24.24 -9.67
CA LYS A 83 35.02 -24.79 -10.85
C LYS A 83 36.04 -25.85 -10.47
N GLU A 84 36.87 -25.58 -9.45
CA GLU A 84 37.85 -26.54 -8.93
C GLU A 84 37.19 -27.81 -8.40
N LEU A 85 36.09 -27.67 -7.66
CA LEU A 85 35.34 -28.80 -7.14
C LEU A 85 34.76 -29.66 -8.27
N VAL A 86 34.12 -29.04 -9.26
CA VAL A 86 33.60 -29.74 -10.45
C VAL A 86 34.73 -30.44 -11.22
N SER A 87 35.86 -29.77 -11.43
CA SER A 87 37.03 -30.30 -12.14
C SER A 87 37.60 -31.54 -11.44
N LYS A 88 37.76 -31.47 -10.10
CA LYS A 88 38.29 -32.55 -9.27
C LYS A 88 37.44 -33.83 -9.29
N TYR A 89 36.12 -33.71 -9.33
CA TYR A 89 35.24 -34.89 -9.40
C TYR A 89 35.15 -35.44 -10.83
N LYS A 90 35.18 -34.57 -11.85
CA LYS A 90 35.26 -35.00 -13.25
C LYS A 90 36.55 -35.74 -13.57
N SER A 91 37.70 -35.31 -13.04
CA SER A 91 38.99 -36.01 -13.24
C SER A 91 39.02 -37.41 -12.61
N LYS A 92 38.15 -37.66 -11.62
CA LYS A 92 37.92 -38.97 -11.01
C LYS A 92 36.79 -39.77 -11.67
N ASN A 93 36.36 -39.37 -12.87
CA ASN A 93 35.30 -40.01 -13.64
C ASN A 93 33.95 -40.11 -12.90
N SER A 94 33.71 -39.19 -11.95
CA SER A 94 32.48 -39.14 -11.16
C SER A 94 31.48 -38.14 -11.77
N THR A 95 30.19 -38.50 -11.78
CA THR A 95 29.12 -37.60 -12.18
C THR A 95 28.88 -36.54 -11.11
N VAL A 96 28.80 -35.27 -11.51
CA VAL A 96 28.56 -34.14 -10.61
C VAL A 96 27.16 -33.58 -10.85
N PHE A 97 26.37 -33.49 -9.79
CA PHE A 97 25.05 -32.84 -9.79
C PHE A 97 25.13 -31.54 -9.00
N MET A 98 24.48 -30.49 -9.49
CA MET A 98 24.42 -29.19 -8.81
C MET A 98 22.96 -28.80 -8.59
N CYS A 99 22.65 -28.33 -7.37
CA CYS A 99 21.35 -27.78 -7.01
C CYS A 99 21.53 -26.29 -6.68
N PHE A 100 20.79 -25.44 -7.38
CA PHE A 100 20.77 -24.00 -7.11
C PHE A 100 19.53 -23.67 -6.30
N LEU A 101 19.71 -22.97 -5.18
CA LEU A 101 18.65 -22.53 -4.30
C LEU A 101 18.65 -21.00 -4.25
N ASP A 102 17.50 -20.39 -4.51
CA ASP A 102 17.29 -18.95 -4.42
C ASP A 102 16.08 -18.65 -3.53
N ALA A 103 16.26 -17.72 -2.59
CA ALA A 103 15.19 -17.31 -1.68
C ALA A 103 14.42 -16.13 -2.27
N SER A 104 13.16 -16.37 -2.64
CA SER A 104 12.27 -15.33 -3.18
C SER A 104 12.04 -14.23 -2.15
N LYS A 105 12.36 -12.98 -2.51
CA LYS A 105 12.18 -11.78 -1.66
C LYS A 105 12.82 -11.96 -0.26
N ALA A 106 14.00 -12.57 -0.18
CA ALA A 106 14.65 -13.03 1.06
C ALA A 106 14.64 -12.01 2.23
N PHE A 107 14.88 -10.72 1.96
CA PHE A 107 14.89 -9.68 3.00
C PHE A 107 13.51 -9.40 3.59
N ASN A 108 12.44 -9.62 2.83
CA ASN A 108 11.05 -9.37 3.28
C ASN A 108 10.56 -10.47 4.22
N TRP A 109 11.13 -11.68 4.14
CA TRP A 109 10.71 -12.84 4.93
C TRP A 109 11.54 -13.06 6.20
N VAL A 110 12.40 -12.10 6.55
CA VAL A 110 13.24 -12.22 7.74
C VAL A 110 12.36 -12.17 9.00
N ASN A 111 12.37 -13.27 9.76
CA ASN A 111 11.69 -13.28 11.06
C ASN A 111 12.46 -12.43 12.07
N HIS A 112 11.97 -11.21 12.33
CA HIS A 112 12.63 -10.24 13.20
C HIS A 112 12.83 -10.74 14.63
N LYS A 113 11.90 -11.55 15.18
CA LYS A 113 12.06 -12.16 16.51
C LYS A 113 13.29 -13.08 16.55
N LYS A 114 13.44 -13.97 15.56
CA LYS A 114 14.61 -14.85 15.44
C LYS A 114 15.90 -14.07 15.15
N LEU A 115 15.82 -13.01 14.35
CA LEU A 115 16.97 -12.14 14.06
C LEU A 115 17.50 -11.48 15.34
N PHE A 116 16.64 -10.81 16.11
CA PHE A 116 17.04 -10.14 17.34
C PHE A 116 17.49 -11.13 18.42
N GLN A 117 16.87 -12.31 18.48
CA GLN A 117 17.35 -13.39 19.35
C GLN A 117 18.80 -13.78 19.00
N LYS A 118 19.11 -14.01 17.71
CA LYS A 118 20.47 -14.33 17.27
C LYS A 118 21.48 -13.24 17.60
N LEU A 119 21.10 -11.95 17.55
CA LEU A 119 21.97 -10.85 17.95
C LEU A 119 22.26 -10.87 19.46
N CYS A 120 21.24 -11.16 20.27
CA CYS A 120 21.43 -11.35 21.72
C CYS A 120 22.35 -12.54 22.01
N ASP A 121 22.14 -13.67 21.33
CA ASP A 121 22.95 -14.89 21.49
C ASP A 121 24.41 -14.66 21.03
N ALA A 122 24.61 -13.78 20.05
CA ALA A 122 25.91 -13.29 19.60
C ALA A 122 26.53 -12.24 20.54
N HIS A 123 25.97 -12.02 21.73
CA HIS A 123 26.46 -11.08 22.75
C HIS A 123 26.45 -9.60 22.32
N VAL A 124 25.62 -9.23 21.33
CA VAL A 124 25.37 -7.81 21.03
C VAL A 124 24.64 -7.18 22.23
N PRO A 125 25.07 -6.02 22.74
CA PRO A 125 24.45 -5.42 23.91
C PRO A 125 22.95 -5.18 23.73
N LYS A 126 22.15 -5.53 24.74
CA LYS A 126 20.67 -5.45 24.68
C LYS A 126 20.14 -4.06 24.31
N TYR A 127 20.84 -2.99 24.71
CA TYR A 127 20.43 -1.62 24.34
C TYR A 127 20.61 -1.34 22.84
N ILE A 128 21.61 -1.94 22.18
CA ILE A 128 21.80 -1.89 20.72
C ILE A 128 20.72 -2.71 20.02
N VAL A 129 20.43 -3.92 20.50
CA VAL A 129 19.35 -4.75 19.95
C VAL A 129 18.00 -4.04 20.06
N ARG A 130 17.76 -3.35 21.19
CA ARG A 130 16.57 -2.50 21.37
C ARG A 130 16.52 -1.35 20.38
N CYS A 131 17.62 -0.59 20.18
CA CYS A 131 17.70 0.44 19.14
C CYS A 131 17.40 -0.12 17.74
N LEU A 132 17.99 -1.25 17.38
CA LEU A 132 17.77 -1.89 16.07
C LEU A 132 16.33 -2.36 15.91
N SER A 133 15.72 -2.92 16.97
CA SER A 133 14.32 -3.33 16.95
C SER A 133 13.38 -2.13 16.80
N TYR A 134 13.66 -1.03 17.50
CA TYR A 134 12.89 0.20 17.41
C TYR A 134 12.97 0.80 15.99
N CYS A 135 14.18 0.90 15.42
CA CYS A 135 14.35 1.32 14.04
C CYS A 135 13.66 0.42 13.04
N THR A 136 13.74 -0.91 13.22
CA THR A 136 13.10 -1.84 12.28
C THR A 136 11.58 -1.66 12.31
N VAL A 137 10.99 -1.59 13.50
CA VAL A 137 9.53 -1.40 13.65
C VAL A 137 9.10 -0.03 13.13
N GLN A 138 9.85 1.04 13.43
CA GLN A 138 9.54 2.39 12.96
C GLN A 138 9.79 2.56 11.46
N ILE A 139 10.83 1.95 10.88
CA ILE A 139 11.07 1.99 9.43
C ILE A 139 10.01 1.17 8.71
N CYS A 140 9.59 0.00 9.22
CA CYS A 140 8.45 -0.73 8.68
C CYS A 140 7.16 0.10 8.80
N ALA A 141 6.92 0.76 9.93
CA ALA A 141 5.79 1.67 10.11
C ALA A 141 5.87 2.92 9.21
N LEU A 142 7.06 3.47 8.96
CA LEU A 142 7.31 4.60 8.05
C LEU A 142 7.18 4.18 6.58
N PHE A 143 7.53 2.93 6.25
CA PHE A 143 7.24 2.29 4.97
C PHE A 143 5.74 2.27 4.71
N ASP A 144 4.94 2.03 5.76
CA ASP A 144 3.48 1.98 5.69
C ASP A 144 2.80 3.37 5.86
N THR A 145 3.42 4.32 6.56
CA THR A 145 2.74 5.56 7.01
C THR A 145 3.31 6.86 6.43
N TYR A 146 4.62 6.95 6.14
CA TYR A 146 5.25 8.21 5.68
C TYR A 146 5.43 8.30 4.16
N TYR A 147 5.30 7.18 3.44
CA TYR A 147 5.67 7.10 2.03
C TYR A 147 4.60 7.57 1.03
N CYS A 148 3.36 7.81 1.45
CA CYS A 148 2.28 8.18 0.51
C CYS A 148 1.61 9.52 0.76
N VAL A 149 1.52 10.02 2.00
CA VAL A 149 0.39 10.93 2.27
C VAL A 149 0.74 12.42 2.19
N PHE A 150 1.85 12.92 2.76
CA PHE A 150 1.84 14.35 3.14
C PHE A 150 2.67 15.37 2.35
N GLN A 151 3.63 15.00 1.50
CA GLN A 151 4.51 16.02 0.90
C GLN A 151 4.63 16.08 -0.63
N MET A 152 4.07 15.14 -1.41
CA MET A 152 3.98 15.30 -2.89
C MET A 152 5.32 15.66 -3.60
N GLU A 153 6.46 15.43 -2.97
CA GLU A 153 7.77 15.81 -3.48
C GLU A 153 8.65 14.56 -3.55
N HIS A 154 8.64 13.91 -4.73
CA HIS A 154 9.52 12.78 -5.02
C HIS A 154 10.00 12.84 -6.47
N PRO A 155 11.29 12.61 -6.77
CA PRO A 155 11.82 12.67 -8.14
C PRO A 155 11.20 11.67 -9.12
N HIS A 156 10.47 10.67 -8.61
CA HIS A 156 9.73 9.67 -9.41
C HIS A 156 8.22 9.70 -9.19
N LEU A 157 7.65 10.79 -8.66
CA LEU A 157 6.19 10.95 -8.52
C LEU A 157 5.47 10.74 -9.87
N THR A 158 6.16 10.99 -10.98
CA THR A 158 5.68 10.73 -12.34
C THR A 158 5.34 9.27 -12.62
N LEU A 159 5.92 8.31 -11.91
CA LEU A 159 5.55 6.89 -12.03
C LEU A 159 4.14 6.59 -11.51
N LEU A 160 3.64 7.43 -10.60
CA LEU A 160 2.27 7.34 -10.07
C LEU A 160 1.25 8.06 -10.98
N HIS A 161 1.72 8.83 -11.96
CA HIS A 161 0.88 9.33 -13.06
C HIS A 161 0.67 8.20 -14.07
N ARG A 162 -0.21 7.27 -13.71
CA ARG A 162 -0.60 6.13 -14.53
C ARG A 162 -1.68 6.58 -15.52
N GLU A 163 -1.26 6.94 -16.73
CA GLU A 163 -2.20 7.27 -17.81
C GLU A 163 -3.16 6.12 -18.06
N ASN A 164 -4.44 6.44 -18.24
CA ASN A 164 -5.52 5.49 -18.54
C ASN A 164 -5.68 4.34 -17.52
N PHE A 165 -5.28 4.56 -16.26
CA PHE A 165 -5.45 3.55 -15.22
C PHE A 165 -6.91 3.46 -14.77
N ILE A 166 -7.64 2.49 -15.33
CA ILE A 166 -9.11 2.33 -15.14
C ILE A 166 -9.55 2.18 -13.68
N TRP A 167 -8.65 1.80 -12.78
CA TRP A 167 -8.90 1.68 -11.34
C TRP A 167 -8.75 3.00 -10.57
N SER A 168 -8.17 4.04 -11.19
CA SER A 168 -8.17 5.40 -10.63
C SER A 168 -9.53 6.05 -10.86
N LEU A 169 -10.08 6.70 -9.83
CA LEU A 169 -11.29 7.52 -9.98
C LEU A 169 -11.07 8.71 -10.93
N SER A 170 -9.83 9.21 -11.07
CA SER A 170 -9.46 10.21 -12.07
C SER A 170 -9.83 9.78 -13.50
N SER A 171 -9.86 8.46 -13.74
CA SER A 171 -10.13 7.85 -15.04
C SER A 171 -11.55 7.28 -15.16
N PHE A 172 -12.48 7.69 -14.29
CA PHE A 172 -13.85 7.16 -14.27
C PHE A 172 -14.57 7.22 -15.62
N THR A 173 -14.32 8.26 -16.42
CA THR A 173 -14.90 8.39 -17.77
C THR A 173 -14.42 7.32 -18.76
N LEU A 174 -13.30 6.64 -18.49
CA LEU A 174 -12.81 5.52 -19.30
C LEU A 174 -13.67 4.25 -19.16
N LEU A 175 -14.71 4.27 -18.32
CA LEU A 175 -15.68 3.18 -18.24
C LEU A 175 -16.69 3.19 -19.40
N GLU A 176 -16.84 4.28 -20.14
CA GLU A 176 -17.83 4.40 -21.22
C GLU A 176 -17.77 3.25 -22.25
N PRO A 177 -16.58 2.82 -22.73
CA PRO A 177 -16.49 1.69 -23.66
C PRO A 177 -16.91 0.33 -23.06
N TYR A 178 -17.01 0.22 -21.73
CA TYR A 178 -17.31 -1.03 -21.03
C TYR A 178 -18.77 -1.12 -20.59
N ILE A 179 -19.61 -0.11 -20.83
CA ILE A 179 -21.01 -0.06 -20.39
C ILE A 179 -21.85 -1.21 -20.98
N SER A 180 -21.45 -1.78 -22.12
CA SER A 180 -22.14 -2.92 -22.75
C SER A 180 -22.16 -4.18 -21.88
N VAL A 181 -21.29 -4.31 -20.87
CA VAL A 181 -21.36 -5.42 -19.89
C VAL A 181 -22.61 -5.36 -19.00
N LEU A 182 -23.40 -4.29 -19.10
CA LEU A 182 -24.67 -4.07 -18.41
C LEU A 182 -25.88 -4.17 -19.35
N ASP A 183 -25.73 -4.66 -20.58
CA ASP A 183 -26.86 -4.79 -21.51
C ASP A 183 -27.99 -5.65 -20.91
N GLY A 184 -29.20 -5.10 -20.89
CA GLY A 184 -30.37 -5.71 -20.26
C GLY A 184 -30.51 -5.48 -18.75
N ASP A 185 -29.57 -4.77 -18.12
CA ASP A 185 -29.62 -4.40 -16.71
C ASP A 185 -30.11 -2.94 -16.52
N PRO A 186 -31.14 -2.69 -15.68
CA PRO A 186 -31.60 -1.33 -15.38
C PRO A 186 -30.51 -0.39 -14.83
N LEU A 187 -29.47 -0.93 -14.18
CA LEU A 187 -28.33 -0.15 -13.69
C LEU A 187 -27.49 0.47 -14.80
N GLN A 188 -27.65 0.03 -16.06
CA GLN A 188 -26.94 0.64 -17.18
C GLN A 188 -27.26 2.15 -17.28
N GLU A 189 -28.53 2.54 -17.10
CA GLU A 189 -28.95 3.94 -17.15
C GLU A 189 -28.47 4.73 -15.93
N VAL A 190 -28.41 4.09 -14.76
CA VAL A 190 -27.79 4.68 -13.56
C VAL A 190 -26.32 4.98 -13.82
N VAL A 191 -25.55 4.00 -14.33
CA VAL A 191 -24.12 4.17 -14.61
C VAL A 191 -23.87 5.27 -15.65
N LYS A 192 -24.64 5.30 -16.75
CA LYS A 192 -24.57 6.38 -17.75
C LYS A 192 -24.84 7.75 -17.12
N SER A 193 -25.86 7.84 -16.27
CA SER A 193 -26.22 9.08 -15.59
C SER A 193 -25.15 9.54 -14.60
N VAL A 194 -24.52 8.62 -13.86
CA VAL A 194 -23.40 8.93 -12.95
C VAL A 194 -22.16 9.38 -13.73
N ILE A 195 -21.84 8.76 -14.88
CA ILE A 195 -20.76 9.22 -15.77
C ILE A 195 -21.04 10.65 -16.26
N HIS A 196 -22.27 10.94 -16.66
CA HIS A 196 -22.66 12.29 -17.04
C HIS A 196 -22.53 13.28 -15.88
N GLN A 197 -23.04 12.95 -14.68
CA GLN A 197 -22.91 13.78 -13.49
C GLN A 197 -21.44 14.04 -13.12
N TYR A 198 -20.59 13.03 -13.21
CA TYR A 198 -19.15 13.17 -12.96
C TYR A 198 -18.51 14.18 -13.92
N LYS A 199 -18.83 14.08 -15.23
CA LYS A 199 -18.31 15.00 -16.25
C LYS A 199 -18.70 16.46 -16.00
N ILE A 200 -19.94 16.73 -15.56
CA ILE A 200 -20.44 18.11 -15.38
C ILE A 200 -20.19 18.70 -13.99
N SER A 201 -20.07 17.87 -12.96
CA SER A 201 -20.01 18.35 -11.56
C SER A 201 -18.67 18.11 -10.87
N VAL A 202 -17.90 17.11 -11.29
CA VAL A 202 -16.61 16.75 -10.67
C VAL A 202 -15.43 17.30 -11.50
N LEU A 203 -15.36 16.98 -12.79
CA LEU A 203 -14.24 17.39 -13.64
C LEU A 203 -13.94 18.90 -13.59
N PRO A 204 -14.94 19.81 -13.65
CA PRO A 204 -14.68 21.26 -13.59
C PRO A 204 -14.05 21.73 -12.27
N LYS A 205 -14.18 20.95 -11.20
CA LYS A 205 -13.69 21.28 -9.85
C LYS A 205 -12.33 20.68 -9.52
N HIS A 206 -11.75 19.87 -10.41
CA HIS A 206 -10.40 19.30 -10.25
C HIS A 206 -9.33 20.33 -9.86
N PRO A 207 -9.31 21.57 -10.39
CA PRO A 207 -8.33 22.58 -9.96
C PRO A 207 -8.45 22.99 -8.49
N SER A 208 -9.62 22.81 -7.88
CA SER A 208 -9.91 23.14 -6.48
C SER A 208 -9.69 21.98 -5.52
N PHE A 209 -9.46 20.76 -6.02
CA PHE A 209 -9.21 19.58 -5.19
C PHE A 209 -7.76 19.52 -4.71
N ARG A 210 -7.56 19.08 -3.47
CA ARG A 210 -6.22 18.84 -2.94
C ARG A 210 -5.70 17.50 -3.45
N LYS A 211 -4.53 17.54 -4.11
CA LYS A 211 -3.87 16.36 -4.64
C LYS A 211 -3.32 15.48 -3.52
N CYS A 212 -3.39 14.16 -3.67
CA CYS A 212 -2.67 13.20 -2.83
C CYS A 212 -2.18 12.00 -3.67
N ILE A 213 -1.36 11.15 -3.06
CA ILE A 213 -1.18 9.80 -3.58
C ILE A 213 -2.35 8.98 -3.04
N ASN A 214 -3.12 8.42 -3.95
CA ASN A 214 -4.22 7.54 -3.63
C ASN A 214 -3.70 6.13 -3.41
N HIS A 215 -4.07 5.49 -2.30
CA HIS A 215 -3.99 4.04 -2.14
C HIS A 215 -4.77 3.35 -3.27
N GLY A 216 -5.95 3.88 -3.60
CA GLY A 216 -6.79 3.42 -4.72
C GLY A 216 -7.61 2.17 -4.42
N ASP A 217 -7.36 1.50 -3.28
CA ASP A 217 -8.11 0.32 -2.83
C ASP A 217 -8.17 0.19 -1.30
N PHE A 218 -8.60 1.26 -0.63
CA PHE A 218 -8.70 1.29 0.82
C PHE A 218 -9.98 0.60 1.30
N ASN A 219 -9.89 -0.71 1.54
CA ASN A 219 -11.00 -1.58 1.97
C ASN A 219 -10.63 -2.39 3.24
N ASP A 220 -11.61 -3.08 3.81
CA ASP A 220 -11.49 -3.84 5.07
C ASP A 220 -10.46 -4.98 5.02
N LEU A 221 -10.21 -5.56 3.84
CA LEU A 221 -9.18 -6.59 3.66
C LEU A 221 -7.76 -6.01 3.63
N ASN A 222 -7.63 -4.72 3.33
CA ASN A 222 -6.37 -4.02 3.19
C ASN A 222 -5.99 -3.20 4.43
N ILE A 223 -6.76 -3.28 5.52
CA ILE A 223 -6.50 -2.58 6.78
C ILE A 223 -6.23 -3.59 7.89
N LEU A 224 -5.06 -3.49 8.51
CA LEU A 224 -4.71 -4.26 9.69
C LEU A 224 -5.02 -3.47 10.95
N VAL A 225 -5.70 -4.11 11.90
CA VAL A 225 -6.03 -3.50 13.20
C VAL A 225 -5.41 -4.27 14.36
N GLN A 226 -4.99 -3.53 15.39
CA GLN A 226 -4.47 -4.07 16.64
C GLN A 226 -5.36 -3.60 17.81
N PRO A 227 -5.66 -4.46 18.80
CA PRO A 227 -6.33 -4.03 20.02
C PRO A 227 -5.51 -2.96 20.77
N CYS A 228 -6.19 -1.95 21.29
CA CYS A 228 -5.63 -0.98 22.23
C CYS A 228 -5.78 -1.47 23.68
N GLU A 229 -5.02 -0.88 24.60
CA GLU A 229 -5.19 -1.15 26.04
C GLU A 229 -6.52 -0.62 26.59
N SER A 230 -7.06 0.43 25.94
CA SER A 230 -8.46 0.85 26.07
C SER A 230 -9.34 0.03 25.12
N ASP A 231 -10.59 -0.20 25.48
CA ASP A 231 -11.60 -1.01 24.77
C ASP A 231 -11.88 -0.53 23.32
N GLY A 232 -10.93 -0.79 22.41
CA GLY A 232 -10.92 -0.27 21.05
C GLY A 232 -9.78 -0.82 20.19
N TYR A 233 -9.74 -0.42 18.93
CA TYR A 233 -8.75 -0.87 17.95
C TYR A 233 -8.00 0.32 17.35
N ARG A 234 -6.72 0.14 17.05
CA ARG A 234 -5.93 1.07 16.23
C ARG A 234 -5.54 0.42 14.92
N ILE A 235 -5.48 1.22 13.85
CA ILE A 235 -4.89 0.77 12.59
C ILE A 235 -3.39 0.55 12.83
N SER A 236 -2.91 -0.67 12.55
CA SER A 236 -1.52 -1.08 12.73
C SER A 236 -0.77 -1.24 11.41
N GLY A 237 -1.47 -1.26 10.28
CA GLY A 237 -0.86 -1.38 8.96
C GLY A 237 -1.87 -1.28 7.83
N ILE A 238 -1.37 -1.04 6.62
CA ILE A 238 -2.13 -0.96 5.37
C ILE A 238 -1.45 -1.88 4.36
N LEU A 239 -2.23 -2.65 3.60
CA LEU A 239 -1.76 -3.63 2.63
C LEU A 239 -2.21 -3.30 1.20
N ASP A 240 -1.57 -3.96 0.24
CA ASP A 240 -1.91 -3.93 -1.20
C ASP A 240 -1.86 -2.55 -1.88
N PHE A 241 -0.64 -2.05 -2.01
CA PHE A 241 -0.31 -0.83 -2.73
C PHE A 241 -0.35 -0.97 -4.28
N GLY A 242 -0.91 -2.06 -4.83
CA GLY A 242 -0.92 -2.31 -6.29
C GLY A 242 -1.69 -1.25 -7.10
N ASN A 243 -2.61 -0.55 -6.44
CA ASN A 243 -3.46 0.50 -7.02
C ASN A 243 -2.96 1.92 -6.75
N LEU A 244 -1.76 2.07 -6.20
CA LEU A 244 -1.16 3.40 -5.97
C LEU A 244 -1.16 4.23 -7.26
N ASN A 245 -1.70 5.44 -7.15
CA ASN A 245 -1.77 6.40 -8.25
C ASN A 245 -1.84 7.83 -7.72
N SER A 246 -1.46 8.80 -8.55
CA SER A 246 -1.65 10.21 -8.24
C SER A 246 -3.11 10.61 -8.44
N GLY A 247 -3.74 11.19 -7.41
CA GLY A 247 -5.12 11.63 -7.47
C GLY A 247 -5.40 12.74 -6.45
N TYR A 248 -6.55 12.65 -5.79
CA TYR A 248 -7.04 13.68 -4.86
C TYR A 248 -7.52 13.05 -3.56
N TYR A 249 -7.38 13.78 -2.45
CA TYR A 249 -7.81 13.31 -1.12
C TYR A 249 -9.28 12.92 -1.09
N ILE A 250 -10.13 13.67 -1.78
CA ILE A 250 -11.56 13.39 -1.86
C ILE A 250 -11.87 12.05 -2.54
N TYR A 251 -10.99 11.53 -3.39
CA TYR A 251 -11.14 10.21 -3.98
C TYR A 251 -10.84 9.09 -2.97
N GLU A 252 -9.84 9.26 -2.10
CA GLU A 252 -9.59 8.30 -1.01
C GLU A 252 -10.78 8.24 -0.04
N LEU A 253 -11.33 9.40 0.31
CA LEU A 253 -12.53 9.47 1.15
C LEU A 253 -13.71 8.75 0.49
N ALA A 254 -13.98 9.02 -0.79
CA ALA A 254 -15.07 8.37 -1.51
C ALA A 254 -14.90 6.85 -1.59
N ILE A 255 -13.67 6.38 -1.84
CA ILE A 255 -13.33 4.94 -1.84
C ILE A 255 -13.57 4.34 -0.46
N THR A 256 -13.07 4.98 0.60
CA THR A 256 -13.22 4.52 1.99
C THR A 256 -14.69 4.43 2.38
N VAL A 257 -15.48 5.48 2.12
CA VAL A 257 -16.92 5.49 2.38
C VAL A 257 -17.59 4.32 1.65
N THR A 258 -17.28 4.12 0.37
CA THR A 258 -17.86 3.04 -0.44
C THR A 258 -17.65 1.66 0.19
N TYR A 259 -16.43 1.33 0.59
CA TYR A 259 -16.15 0.01 1.17
C TYR A 259 -16.71 -0.15 2.59
N MET A 260 -16.69 0.91 3.40
CA MET A 260 -17.32 0.87 4.72
C MET A 260 -18.85 0.70 4.62
N MET A 261 -19.48 1.26 3.59
CA MET A 261 -20.90 1.01 3.31
C MET A 261 -21.18 -0.46 2.98
N ILE A 262 -20.29 -1.11 2.23
CA ILE A 262 -20.46 -2.51 1.82
C ILE A 262 -20.42 -3.48 3.02
N GLU A 263 -19.63 -3.17 4.04
CA GLU A 263 -19.48 -4.01 5.22
C GLU A 263 -20.41 -3.66 6.38
N HIS A 264 -21.08 -2.51 6.34
CA HIS A 264 -21.96 -2.09 7.44
C HIS A 264 -23.44 -2.43 7.19
N PRO A 265 -24.19 -2.91 8.21
CA PRO A 265 -25.61 -3.23 8.08
C PRO A 265 -26.51 -2.03 7.74
N ARG A 266 -26.07 -0.82 8.08
CA ARG A 266 -26.75 0.45 7.78
C ARG A 266 -25.85 1.28 6.87
N PRO A 267 -25.81 1.00 5.55
CA PRO A 267 -24.78 1.55 4.65
C PRO A 267 -24.81 3.08 4.61
N ILE A 268 -25.99 3.68 4.45
CA ILE A 268 -26.11 5.15 4.29
C ILE A 268 -25.60 5.90 5.53
N GLU A 269 -25.81 5.36 6.74
CA GLU A 269 -25.42 6.00 8.01
C GLU A 269 -23.91 6.03 8.24
N VAL A 270 -23.14 5.16 7.57
CA VAL A 270 -21.67 5.08 7.71
C VAL A 270 -20.95 6.35 7.27
N GLY A 271 -21.51 7.07 6.30
CA GLY A 271 -20.85 8.26 5.76
C GLY A 271 -20.57 9.31 6.84
N GLY A 272 -21.44 9.44 7.85
CA GLY A 272 -21.28 10.41 8.93
C GLY A 272 -20.04 10.17 9.81
N PRO A 273 -19.90 9.00 10.48
CA PRO A 273 -18.72 8.68 11.28
C PRO A 273 -17.40 8.71 10.49
N VAL A 274 -17.39 8.21 9.25
CA VAL A 274 -16.19 8.23 8.39
C VAL A 274 -15.80 9.67 8.06
N LEU A 275 -16.77 10.50 7.67
CA LEU A 275 -16.54 11.90 7.37
C LEU A 275 -16.06 12.68 8.61
N ALA A 276 -16.65 12.46 9.78
CA ALA A 276 -16.20 13.06 11.04
C ALA A 276 -14.74 12.70 11.36
N GLY A 277 -14.38 11.42 11.21
CA GLY A 277 -13.00 10.95 11.37
C GLY A 277 -12.05 11.63 10.39
N TRP A 278 -12.44 11.74 9.11
CA TRP A 278 -11.66 12.38 8.07
C TRP A 278 -11.47 13.88 8.32
N GLU A 279 -12.55 14.63 8.54
CA GLU A 279 -12.50 16.08 8.77
C GLU A 279 -11.82 16.47 10.09
N SER A 280 -11.71 15.54 11.04
CA SER A 280 -10.93 15.75 12.27
C SER A 280 -9.42 15.94 12.04
N VAL A 281 -8.92 15.48 10.88
CA VAL A 281 -7.51 15.58 10.46
C VAL A 281 -7.37 16.49 9.24
N LEU A 282 -8.24 16.31 8.24
CA LEU A 282 -8.21 17.05 6.99
C LEU A 282 -9.63 17.57 6.64
N PRO A 283 -9.99 18.78 7.10
CA PRO A 283 -11.27 19.41 6.78
C PRO A 283 -11.46 19.52 5.27
N LEU A 284 -12.63 19.15 4.75
CA LEU A 284 -12.91 19.23 3.32
C LEU A 284 -13.12 20.68 2.89
N ASN A 285 -12.66 21.02 1.68
CA ASN A 285 -13.06 22.27 1.06
C ASN A 285 -14.44 22.15 0.39
N GLU A 286 -15.07 23.28 0.07
CA GLU A 286 -16.44 23.29 -0.47
C GLU A 286 -16.56 22.51 -1.79
N ALA A 287 -15.57 22.60 -2.68
CA ALA A 287 -15.58 21.85 -3.93
C ALA A 287 -15.54 20.32 -3.69
N GLU A 288 -14.73 19.87 -2.72
CA GLU A 288 -14.63 18.46 -2.33
C GLU A 288 -15.94 17.97 -1.70
N LYS A 289 -16.54 18.75 -0.79
CA LYS A 289 -17.84 18.43 -0.17
C LYS A 289 -18.94 18.26 -1.21
N GLU A 290 -19.07 19.22 -2.13
CA GLU A 290 -20.11 19.21 -3.16
C GLU A 290 -20.02 18.02 -4.13
N CYS A 291 -18.86 17.35 -4.21
CA CYS A 291 -18.61 16.24 -5.12
C CYS A 291 -18.65 14.86 -4.44
N LEU A 292 -18.63 14.79 -3.11
CA LEU A 292 -18.47 13.53 -2.38
C LEU A 292 -19.54 12.50 -2.75
N TYR A 293 -20.81 12.90 -2.81
CA TYR A 293 -21.92 12.01 -3.19
C TYR A 293 -21.72 11.39 -4.59
N VAL A 294 -21.41 12.22 -5.59
CA VAL A 294 -21.18 11.75 -6.97
C VAL A 294 -19.96 10.84 -7.04
N LEU A 295 -18.91 11.13 -6.27
CA LEU A 295 -17.70 10.31 -6.23
C LEU A 295 -17.93 8.93 -5.60
N VAL A 296 -18.76 8.84 -4.56
CA VAL A 296 -19.17 7.55 -3.97
C VAL A 296 -19.99 6.73 -4.99
N LEU A 297 -20.95 7.36 -5.67
CA LEU A 297 -21.67 6.71 -6.77
C LEU A 297 -20.71 6.24 -7.87
N SER A 298 -19.76 7.08 -8.27
CA SER A 298 -18.74 6.75 -9.27
C SER A 298 -17.93 5.53 -8.86
N ARG A 299 -17.53 5.39 -7.59
CA ARG A 299 -16.79 4.21 -7.15
C ARG A 299 -17.63 2.94 -7.18
N PHE A 300 -18.90 3.00 -6.78
CA PHE A 300 -19.81 1.85 -6.93
C PHE A 300 -19.98 1.44 -8.40
N CYS A 301 -20.22 2.41 -9.29
CA CYS A 301 -20.33 2.16 -10.73
C CYS A 301 -19.03 1.56 -11.30
N GLN A 302 -17.87 2.10 -10.93
CA GLN A 302 -16.56 1.62 -11.35
C GLN A 302 -16.33 0.17 -10.90
N SER A 303 -16.59 -0.14 -9.63
CA SER A 303 -16.46 -1.50 -9.10
C SER A 303 -17.37 -2.48 -9.85
N LEU A 304 -18.63 -2.11 -10.08
CA LEU A 304 -19.61 -2.97 -10.78
C LEU A 304 -19.22 -3.25 -12.24
N VAL A 305 -18.90 -2.21 -13.01
CA VAL A 305 -18.58 -2.34 -14.44
C VAL A 305 -17.30 -3.15 -14.62
N ILE A 306 -16.25 -2.84 -13.85
CA ILE A 306 -14.98 -3.57 -13.96
C ILE A 306 -15.14 -5.02 -13.49
N ALA A 307 -15.88 -5.29 -12.42
CA ALA A 307 -16.13 -6.66 -11.97
C ALA A 307 -16.85 -7.48 -13.04
N ARG A 308 -17.93 -6.95 -13.64
CA ARG A 308 -18.65 -7.65 -14.72
C ARG A 308 -17.79 -7.86 -15.95
N TYR A 309 -16.99 -6.88 -16.33
CA TYR A 309 -16.03 -7.03 -17.42
C TYR A 309 -14.97 -8.10 -17.10
N ALA A 310 -14.43 -8.12 -15.88
CA ALA A 310 -13.47 -9.15 -15.47
C ALA A 310 -14.07 -10.57 -15.53
N VAL A 311 -15.37 -10.70 -15.22
CA VAL A 311 -16.11 -11.97 -15.34
C VAL A 311 -16.30 -12.42 -16.78
N THR A 312 -16.43 -11.51 -17.75
CA THR A 312 -16.48 -11.94 -19.17
C THR A 312 -15.14 -12.48 -19.65
N LEU A 313 -14.03 -12.02 -19.06
CA LEU A 313 -12.68 -12.50 -19.35
C LEU A 313 -12.32 -13.78 -18.59
N ASN A 314 -12.79 -13.95 -17.35
CA ASN A 314 -12.47 -15.09 -16.48
C ASN A 314 -13.74 -15.61 -15.77
N PRO A 315 -14.65 -16.29 -16.50
CA PRO A 315 -15.95 -16.70 -15.97
C PRO A 315 -15.88 -17.65 -14.76
N GLU A 316 -14.82 -18.46 -14.68
CA GLU A 316 -14.57 -19.41 -13.59
C GLU A 316 -14.34 -18.72 -12.24
N ASN A 317 -13.88 -17.47 -12.25
CA ASN A 317 -13.62 -16.68 -11.05
C ASN A 317 -14.79 -15.77 -10.65
N ARG A 318 -15.98 -15.97 -11.25
CA ARG A 318 -17.17 -15.11 -11.04
C ARG A 318 -17.50 -14.88 -9.58
N GLU A 319 -17.49 -15.91 -8.76
CA GLU A 319 -17.86 -15.80 -7.34
C GLU A 319 -16.93 -14.84 -6.60
N TYR A 320 -15.63 -14.95 -6.82
CA TYR A 320 -14.62 -14.06 -6.25
C TYR A 320 -14.75 -12.64 -6.79
N LEU A 321 -14.77 -12.48 -8.12
CA LEU A 321 -14.77 -11.18 -8.81
C LEU A 321 -16.03 -10.34 -8.51
N MET A 322 -17.15 -10.99 -8.21
CA MET A 322 -18.42 -10.30 -7.93
C MET A 322 -18.67 -10.06 -6.43
N THR A 323 -17.78 -10.50 -5.52
CA THR A 323 -18.00 -10.44 -4.06
C THR A 323 -18.45 -9.05 -3.60
N THR A 324 -17.69 -8.02 -3.95
CA THR A 324 -17.97 -6.61 -3.62
C THR A 324 -19.25 -6.13 -4.32
N SER A 325 -19.40 -6.43 -5.62
CA SER A 325 -20.53 -5.94 -6.42
C SER A 325 -21.87 -6.55 -6.02
N LYS A 326 -21.91 -7.78 -5.47
CA LYS A 326 -23.15 -8.43 -5.01
C LYS A 326 -23.88 -7.58 -3.95
N LYS A 327 -23.15 -7.09 -2.95
CA LYS A 327 -23.69 -6.15 -1.95
C LYS A 327 -23.81 -4.74 -2.53
N GLY A 328 -22.79 -4.27 -3.24
CA GLY A 328 -22.69 -2.90 -3.74
C GLY A 328 -23.81 -2.49 -4.70
N VAL A 329 -24.37 -3.41 -5.50
CA VAL A 329 -25.50 -3.12 -6.40
C VAL A 329 -26.73 -2.61 -5.65
N HIS A 330 -27.07 -3.23 -4.51
CA HIS A 330 -28.23 -2.84 -3.71
C HIS A 330 -28.03 -1.45 -3.09
N ILE A 331 -26.80 -1.17 -2.63
CA ILE A 331 -26.43 0.12 -2.03
C ILE A 331 -26.43 1.21 -3.10
N LEU A 332 -25.91 0.94 -4.29
CA LEU A 332 -25.93 1.87 -5.42
C LEU A 332 -27.36 2.28 -5.78
N HIS A 333 -28.28 1.31 -5.83
CA HIS A 333 -29.70 1.59 -6.09
C HIS A 333 -30.31 2.47 -5.00
N GLN A 334 -30.06 2.14 -3.72
CA GLN A 334 -30.56 2.94 -2.59
C GLN A 334 -30.02 4.37 -2.60
N LEU A 335 -28.71 4.56 -2.84
CA LEU A 335 -28.12 5.89 -2.97
C LEU A 335 -28.78 6.68 -4.10
N TRP A 336 -28.96 6.04 -5.25
CA TRP A 336 -29.58 6.65 -6.42
C TRP A 336 -31.03 7.07 -6.17
N GLU A 337 -31.83 6.23 -5.52
CA GLU A 337 -33.23 6.51 -5.19
C GLU A 337 -33.40 7.61 -4.14
N LEU A 338 -32.57 7.60 -3.09
CA LEU A 338 -32.61 8.62 -2.03
C LEU A 338 -32.15 9.99 -2.55
N GLY A 339 -31.21 10.00 -3.49
CA GLY A 339 -30.69 11.21 -4.10
C GLY A 339 -29.72 11.99 -3.21
N LYS A 340 -29.03 12.94 -3.84
CA LYS A 340 -27.93 13.71 -3.23
C LYS A 340 -28.32 14.40 -1.93
N GLU A 341 -29.39 15.19 -1.95
CA GLU A 341 -29.78 16.04 -0.82
C GLU A 341 -30.07 15.24 0.45
N HIS A 342 -30.79 14.12 0.31
CA HIS A 342 -31.12 13.26 1.44
C HIS A 342 -29.86 12.59 2.01
N VAL A 343 -29.03 12.01 1.14
CA VAL A 343 -27.82 11.29 1.56
C VAL A 343 -26.80 12.22 2.20
N GLU A 344 -26.53 13.38 1.59
CA GLU A 344 -25.62 14.37 2.15
C GLU A 344 -26.13 14.91 3.49
N LYS A 345 -27.44 15.13 3.63
CA LYS A 345 -28.02 15.50 4.92
C LYS A 345 -27.68 14.48 6.00
N VAL A 346 -27.83 13.18 5.73
CA VAL A 346 -27.48 12.11 6.69
C VAL A 346 -25.99 12.17 7.03
N TRP A 347 -25.11 12.25 6.03
CA TRP A 347 -23.65 12.24 6.24
C TRP A 347 -23.17 13.47 7.02
N PHE A 348 -23.48 14.68 6.56
CA PHE A 348 -22.95 15.91 7.16
C PHE A 348 -23.60 16.22 8.53
N GLN A 349 -24.90 15.93 8.73
CA GLN A 349 -25.53 16.12 10.04
C GLN A 349 -25.03 15.11 11.06
N SER A 350 -24.87 13.83 10.67
CA SER A 350 -24.31 12.82 11.58
C SER A 350 -22.85 13.14 11.90
N ALA A 351 -22.05 13.59 10.92
CA ALA A 351 -20.66 13.95 11.16
C ALA A 351 -20.52 15.10 12.19
N ALA A 352 -21.39 16.11 12.13
CA ALA A 352 -21.38 17.23 13.06
C ALA A 352 -21.58 16.80 14.53
N GLN A 353 -22.34 15.73 14.79
CA GLN A 353 -22.57 15.21 16.14
C GLN A 353 -21.30 14.67 16.82
N PHE A 354 -20.30 14.26 16.05
CA PHE A 354 -19.02 13.78 16.57
C PHE A 354 -18.02 14.91 16.82
N SER A 355 -18.22 16.07 16.19
CA SER A 355 -17.35 17.25 16.33
C SER A 355 -17.55 17.96 17.67
N ASP A 356 -18.75 17.91 18.22
CA ASP A 356 -19.14 18.56 19.48
C ASP A 356 -18.67 17.80 20.75
N GLY A 357 -18.04 16.63 20.58
CA GLY A 357 -17.55 15.78 21.67
C GLY A 357 -16.06 15.88 21.99
N LYS A 358 -15.36 16.89 21.45
CA LYS A 358 -13.92 17.12 21.68
C LYS A 358 -13.63 18.02 22.88
#